data_AF-A0AAV8XW60-F1
#
_entry.id   AF-A0AAV8XW60-F1
#
_cell.length_a   1.000
_cell.length_b   1.000
_cell.length_c   1.000
_cell.angle_alpha   90.00
_cell.angle_beta   90.00
_cell.angle_gamma   90.00
#
_symmetry.space_group_name_H-M   'P 1'
#
loop_
_entity.id
_entity.type
_entity.pdbx_description
1 polymer ?
#
loop_
_entity_poly.entity_id
_entity_poly.type
_entity_poly.pdbx_seq_one_letter_code
_entity_poly.pdbx_strand_id
1 'polypeptide(L)' 'MQYKKYEGGIYSETDCTSHGVLVVGYGKEDSQDYWLIKNFWGEEGYFRMARNVGMCGINLINTYPYL' A
#
# COMPACT_ATOMS: atom_id res chain seq x y z
N MET A 1 -10.31 -0.14 -5.26
CA MET A 1 -9.43 1.02 -4.96
C MET A 1 -9.72 2.17 -5.91
N GLN A 2 -10.65 3.06 -5.55
CA GLN A 2 -10.61 4.40 -6.14
C GLN A 2 -9.43 5.15 -5.50
N TYR A 3 -8.23 5.03 -6.09
CA TYR A 3 -7.04 5.80 -5.72
C TYR A 3 -7.30 7.32 -5.60
N LYS A 4 -8.37 7.80 -6.23
CA LYS A 4 -8.82 9.20 -6.28
C LYS A 4 -9.30 9.80 -4.96
N LYS A 5 -9.41 9.04 -3.85
CA LYS A 5 -9.90 9.54 -2.55
C LYS A 5 -8.96 9.29 -1.37
N TYR A 6 -7.70 8.91 -1.62
CA TYR A 6 -6.74 8.79 -0.51
C TYR A 6 -6.28 10.20 -0.12
N GLU A 7 -6.75 10.68 1.03
CA GLU A 7 -6.41 12.00 1.59
C GLU A 7 -5.41 11.91 2.74
N GLY A 8 -4.96 10.69 3.09
CA GLY A 8 -3.96 10.43 4.14
C GLY A 8 -4.31 9.23 5.02
N GLY A 9 -3.41 8.89 5.96
CA GLY A 9 -3.57 7.81 6.93
C GLY A 9 -3.23 6.41 6.41
N ILE A 10 -3.58 5.36 7.16
CA ILE A 10 -3.32 3.96 6.76
C ILE A 10 -4.58 3.39 6.10
N TYR A 11 -4.48 3.03 4.82
CA TYR A 11 -5.57 2.42 4.07
C TYR A 11 -5.85 0.98 4.56
N SER A 12 -7.08 0.73 5.01
CA SER A 12 -7.51 -0.56 5.55
C SER A 12 -8.91 -1.00 5.08
N GLU A 13 -9.34 -0.58 3.89
CA GLU A 13 -10.69 -0.87 3.34
C GLU A 13 -10.71 -2.06 2.36
N THR A 14 -11.75 -2.90 2.42
CA THR A 14 -11.84 -4.15 1.63
C THR A 14 -12.08 -3.95 0.13
N ASP A 15 -12.32 -2.72 -0.34
CA ASP A 15 -12.46 -2.40 -1.76
C ASP A 15 -11.10 -2.38 -2.49
N CYS A 16 -10.63 -3.56 -2.83
CA CYS A 16 -9.37 -3.78 -3.52
C CYS A 16 -9.58 -3.85 -5.04
N THR A 17 -8.65 -3.25 -5.81
CA THR A 17 -8.58 -3.42 -7.27
C THR A 17 -7.30 -4.15 -7.64
N SER A 18 -7.34 -4.95 -8.70
CA SER A 18 -6.16 -5.60 -9.25
C SER A 18 -5.26 -4.57 -9.95
N HIS A 19 -4.17 -4.18 -9.30
CA HIS A 19 -3.20 -3.21 -9.83
C HIS A 19 -1.79 -3.52 -9.35
N GLY A 20 -0.80 -3.34 -10.23
CA GLY A 20 0.61 -3.45 -9.87
C GLY A 20 1.10 -2.19 -9.17
N VAL A 21 1.75 -2.35 -8.02
CA VAL A 21 2.29 -1.24 -7.24
C VAL A 21 3.73 -1.54 -6.82
N LEU A 22 4.47 -0.51 -6.40
CA LEU A 22 5.83 -0.66 -5.87
C LEU A 22 5.85 -0.39 -4.37
N VAL A 23 6.10 -1.44 -3.58
CA VAL A 23 6.42 -1.29 -2.17
C VAL A 23 7.85 -0.77 -2.05
N VAL A 24 8.03 0.35 -1.36
CA VAL A 24 9.35 1.00 -1.16
C VAL A 24 9.82 0.97 0.29
N GLY A 25 8.95 0.56 1.21
CA GLY A 25 9.28 0.48 2.63
C GLY A 25 8.12 -0.02 3.47
N TYR A 26 8.33 -0.02 4.77
CA TYR A 26 7.34 -0.38 5.78
C TYR A 26 7.61 0.40 7.06
N GLY A 27 6.61 0.47 7.91
CA GLY A 27 6.75 1.12 9.20
C GLY A 27 5.60 0.77 10.14
N LYS A 28 5.50 1.57 11.18
CA LYS A 28 4.45 1.52 12.18
C LYS A 28 4.09 2.94 12.57
N GLU A 29 2.81 3.24 12.59
CA GLU A 29 2.26 4.49 13.11
C GLU A 29 1.34 4.14 14.26
N ASP A 30 1.60 4.72 15.43
CA ASP A 30 0.99 4.34 16.71
C ASP A 30 1.07 2.82 16.97
N SER A 31 -0.02 2.10 16.72
CA SER A 31 -0.16 0.65 16.89
C SER A 31 -0.37 -0.10 15.58
N GLN A 32 -0.45 0.60 14.44
CA GLN A 32 -0.80 0.01 13.15
C GLN A 32 0.42 -0.08 12.23
N ASP A 33 0.73 -1.30 11.82
CA ASP A 33 1.79 -1.57 10.85
C ASP A 33 1.33 -1.19 9.44
N TYR A 34 2.22 -0.59 8.65
CA TYR A 34 1.92 -0.22 7.27
C TYR A 34 3.01 -0.60 6.27
N TRP A 35 2.60 -0.78 5.02
CA TRP A 35 3.43 -0.75 3.83
C TRP A 35 3.46 0.67 3.27
N LEU A 36 4.65 1.15 2.92
CA LEU A 36 4.81 2.39 2.18
C LEU A 36 4.88 2.05 0.70
N ILE A 37 3.90 2.52 -0.06
CA ILE A 37 3.73 2.17 -1.46
C ILE A 37 3.88 3.43 -2.30
N LYS A 38 4.77 3.37 -3.28
CA LYS A 38 4.95 4.44 -4.26
C LYS A 38 3.86 4.35 -5.31
N ASN A 39 3.13 5.44 -5.52
CA ASN A 39 2.05 5.53 -6.48
C ASN A 39 1.91 6.95 -7.02
N PHE A 40 1.69 7.14 -8.31
CA PHE A 40 1.62 8.45 -8.93
C PHE A 40 0.43 9.33 -8.48
N TRP A 41 -0.47 8.81 -7.62
CA TRP A 41 -1.72 9.47 -7.21
C TRP A 41 -1.94 9.62 -5.68
N GLY A 42 -0.96 9.30 -4.83
CA GLY A 42 -1.07 9.43 -3.36
C GLY A 42 -0.52 10.76 -2.80
N GLU A 43 -0.50 10.91 -1.47
CA GLU A 43 0.17 12.02 -0.76
C GLU A 43 1.64 12.09 -1.21
N GLU A 44 2.03 13.16 -1.91
CA GLU A 44 3.37 13.30 -2.50
C GLU A 44 3.81 12.11 -3.39
N GLY A 45 2.85 11.35 -3.92
CA GLY A 45 3.13 10.15 -4.72
C GLY A 45 3.35 8.88 -3.89
N TYR A 46 2.88 8.85 -2.64
CA TYR A 46 2.91 7.68 -1.77
C TYR A 46 1.57 7.44 -1.11
N PHE A 47 1.30 6.19 -0.74
CA PHE A 47 0.22 5.88 0.17
C PHE A 47 0.62 4.78 1.13
N ARG A 48 -0.01 4.77 2.31
CA ARG A 48 0.22 3.77 3.34
C ARG A 48 -0.92 2.76 3.34
N MET A 49 -0.60 1.46 3.38
CA MET A 49 -1.58 0.37 3.43
C MET A 49 -1.35 -0.51 4.65
N ALA A 50 -2.42 -0.97 5.31
CA ALA A 50 -2.33 -1.86 6.46
C ALA A 50 -1.49 -3.11 6.14
N ARG A 51 -0.49 -3.36 6.98
CA ARG A 51 0.44 -4.50 6.88
C ARG A 51 0.04 -5.60 7.86
N ASN A 52 0.49 -6.83 7.59
CA ASN A 52 0.24 -8.03 8.40
C ASN A 52 -1.22 -8.52 8.47
N VAL A 53 -2.11 -7.98 7.64
CA VAL A 53 -3.53 -8.38 7.56
C VAL A 53 -3.93 -8.98 6.21
N GLY A 54 -2.96 -9.26 5.33
CA GLY A 54 -3.24 -9.78 3.98
C GLY A 54 -3.98 -8.79 3.07
N MET A 55 -3.82 -7.49 3.34
CA MET A 55 -4.58 -6.43 2.71
C MET A 55 -4.51 -6.48 1.18
N CYS A 56 -5.67 -6.54 0.52
CA CYS A 56 -5.79 -6.59 -0.94
C CYS A 56 -4.96 -7.66 -1.65
N GLY A 57 -4.55 -8.72 -0.95
CA GLY A 57 -3.67 -9.74 -1.49
C GLY A 57 -2.27 -9.22 -1.86
N ILE A 58 -1.82 -8.12 -1.25
CA ILE A 58 -0.49 -7.52 -1.52
C ILE A 58 0.65 -8.53 -1.30
N ASN A 59 0.45 -9.55 -0.48
CA ASN A 59 1.41 -10.61 -0.21
C ASN A 59 1.33 -11.81 -1.16
N LEU A 60 0.45 -11.81 -2.18
CA LEU A 60 0.22 -12.97 -3.05
C LEU A 60 1.12 -13.00 -4.29
N ILE A 61 1.40 -11.85 -4.91
CA ILE A 61 2.14 -11.77 -6.18
C ILE A 61 3.23 -10.69 -6.05
N ASN A 62 4.43 -11.11 -5.63
CA ASN A 62 5.55 -10.21 -5.38
C ASN A 62 6.74 -10.57 -6.27
N THR A 63 7.40 -9.56 -6.82
CA THR A 63 8.62 -9.71 -7.64
C THR A 63 9.63 -8.63 -7.28
N TYR A 64 10.91 -8.96 -7.42
CA TYR A 64 12.01 -8.01 -7.36
C TYR A 64 12.99 -8.36 -8.49
N PRO A 65 13.54 -7.35 -9.20
CA PRO A 65 14.56 -7.61 -10.20
C PRO A 65 15.87 -8.03 -9.51
N TYR A 66 16.62 -8.92 -10.17
CA TYR A 66 17.99 -9.27 -9.81
C TYR A 66 18.92 -8.71 -10.88
N LEU A 67 20.05 -8.11 -10.47
CA LEU A 67 21.04 -7.50 -11.37
C LEU A 67 22.10 -8.51 -11.81
#